data_AF-A0A8J4F9J3-F1
#
_entry.id   AF-A0A8J4F9J3-F1
#
_cell.length_a   1.000
_cell.length_b   1.000
_cell.length_c   1.000
_cell.angle_alpha   90.00
_cell.angle_beta   90.00
_cell.angle_gamma   90.00
#
_symmetry.space_group_name_H-M   'P 1'
#
loop_
_entity.id
_entity.type
_entity.pdbx_description
1 polymer ?
#
loop_
_entity_poly.entity_id
_entity_poly.type
_entity_poly.pdbx_seq_one_letter_code
_entity_poly.pdbx_strand_id
1 'polypeptide(L)'
;MSSHRHHGRSSSLPWSKNTALVVLLAVVIATWGPTGSLGAGGVTVTMTSTELCNLCGALPKNPVCDAQGLMYDNMCYAMCNQVNSVGPCPQLAQQHQHQLNKQKLHQQQHQQQKQHHQKQQVQQQLLQQQLQQQQQHQQQQRQQQQQQQQQQQQQQQQQQQQQQQQQQQQQQQQQQPQQQQQQQQKQQKQQKQKQQQPQQQPQQQQQQQ
;
A
#
# COMPACT_ATOMS: atom_id res chain seq x y z
N MET A 1 20.29 17.50 -12.50
CA MET A 1 20.03 17.98 -11.12
C MET A 1 18.88 17.13 -10.58
N SER A 2 19.05 15.84 -10.26
CA SER A 2 19.86 15.25 -9.16
C SER A 2 19.57 15.99 -7.85
N SER A 3 18.98 15.42 -6.79
CA SER A 3 18.79 14.02 -6.40
C SER A 3 17.76 14.01 -5.25
N HIS A 4 16.73 13.16 -5.31
CA HIS A 4 15.84 12.88 -4.18
C HIS A 4 16.45 11.74 -3.33
N ARG A 5 16.60 11.95 -2.02
CA ARG A 5 16.71 10.85 -1.02
C ARG A 5 15.66 11.07 0.06
N HIS A 6 14.62 10.24 0.03
CA HIS A 6 13.66 10.09 1.12
C HIS A 6 14.14 9.03 2.12
N HIS A 7 14.12 9.42 3.39
CA HIS A 7 13.72 8.70 4.60
C HIS A 7 13.95 7.19 4.68
N GLY A 8 14.89 6.82 5.56
CA GLY A 8 14.96 5.50 6.16
C GLY A 8 13.76 5.25 7.09
N ARG A 9 13.08 4.12 6.85
CA ARG A 9 12.10 3.52 7.75
C ARG A 9 12.83 2.82 8.89
N SER A 10 12.78 3.39 10.09
CA SER A 10 13.14 2.65 11.31
C SER A 10 11.96 1.78 11.71
N SER A 11 12.16 0.47 11.63
CA SER A 11 11.18 -0.56 11.96
C SER A 11 11.41 -1.00 13.40
N SER A 12 10.64 -0.46 14.35
CA SER A 12 10.62 -0.97 15.74
C SER A 12 9.30 -1.70 15.98
N LEU A 13 9.36 -3.03 15.96
CA LEU A 13 8.30 -3.91 16.46
C LEU A 13 8.40 -4.00 17.99
N PRO A 14 7.28 -3.93 18.74
CA PRO A 14 7.26 -4.15 20.17
C PRO A 14 7.17 -5.66 20.45
N TRP A 15 8.25 -6.27 20.91
CA TRP A 15 8.19 -7.62 21.45
C TRP A 15 7.78 -7.58 22.92
N SER A 16 6.57 -8.09 23.12
CA SER A 16 5.87 -8.30 24.38
C SER A 16 6.71 -9.13 25.35
N LYS A 17 7.16 -8.51 26.44
CA LYS A 17 7.69 -9.19 27.63
C LYS A 17 6.51 -9.65 28.48
N ASN A 18 5.92 -10.79 28.16
CA ASN A 18 5.08 -11.53 29.10
C ASN A 18 5.56 -12.98 29.10
N THR A 19 6.65 -13.20 29.81
CA THR A 19 7.21 -14.52 30.06
C THR A 19 7.23 -14.74 31.57
N ALA A 20 6.32 -15.62 31.99
CA ALA A 20 6.44 -16.57 33.10
C ALA A 20 6.96 -16.06 34.46
N LEU A 21 6.03 -15.89 35.40
CA LEU A 21 6.28 -16.16 36.81
C LEU A 21 5.17 -17.10 37.30
N VAL A 22 5.37 -18.40 37.01
CA VAL A 22 4.64 -19.49 37.66
C VAL A 22 5.27 -19.67 39.03
N VAL A 23 4.61 -19.16 40.07
CA VAL A 23 5.01 -19.42 41.46
C VAL A 23 4.62 -20.86 41.80
N LEU A 24 5.62 -21.73 41.82
CA LEU A 24 5.59 -23.07 42.39
C LEU A 24 5.36 -22.96 43.91
N LEU A 25 4.14 -23.25 44.37
CA LEU A 25 3.87 -23.56 45.77
C LEU A 25 4.20 -25.05 46.00
N ALA A 26 5.42 -25.30 46.49
CA ALA A 26 5.82 -26.58 47.04
C ALA A 26 5.28 -26.68 48.48
N VAL A 27 4.12 -27.31 48.66
CA VAL A 27 3.68 -27.78 49.99
C VAL A 27 4.37 -29.12 50.25
N VAL A 28 5.45 -29.06 51.01
CA VAL A 28 6.11 -30.23 51.58
C VAL A 28 5.25 -30.73 52.75
N ILE A 29 4.52 -31.84 52.54
CA ILE A 29 3.95 -32.62 53.65
C ILE A 29 4.84 -33.85 53.84
N ALA A 30 5.92 -33.68 54.61
CA ALA A 30 6.48 -34.76 55.40
C ALA A 30 5.50 -34.96 56.58
N THR A 31 5.01 -36.15 56.92
CA THR A 31 5.79 -37.31 57.36
C THR A 31 4.94 -38.57 57.27
N TRP A 32 5.46 -39.62 56.65
CA TRP A 32 4.87 -40.96 56.65
C TRP A 32 5.73 -41.77 57.62
N GLY A 33 5.30 -41.85 58.86
CA GLY A 33 5.88 -42.72 59.89
C GLY A 33 4.89 -43.84 60.25
N PRO A 34 5.34 -45.09 60.43
CA PRO A 34 4.45 -46.21 60.68
C PRO A 34 3.97 -46.24 62.14
N THR A 35 2.66 -46.44 62.28
CA THR A 35 1.95 -47.20 63.30
C THR A 35 2.52 -47.18 64.73
N GLY A 36 2.21 -46.09 65.46
CA GLY A 36 2.23 -46.03 66.91
C GLY A 36 0.81 -45.75 67.42
N SER A 37 0.23 -46.73 68.10
CA SER A 37 -1.06 -46.61 68.79
C SER A 37 -0.99 -45.58 69.94
N LEU A 38 -2.18 -45.09 70.33
CA LEU A 38 -2.50 -44.31 71.54
C LEU A 38 -2.44 -42.78 71.41
N GLY A 39 -3.64 -42.21 71.28
CA GLY A 39 -3.86 -40.78 71.42
C GLY A 39 -5.10 -40.30 70.67
N ALA A 40 -6.27 -40.92 70.90
CA ALA A 40 -7.55 -40.33 70.51
C ALA A 40 -7.85 -39.11 71.39
N GLY A 41 -6.98 -38.11 71.34
CA GLY A 41 -7.29 -36.73 71.70
C GLY A 41 -8.02 -36.11 70.53
N GLY A 42 -9.22 -36.63 70.22
CA GLY A 42 -10.15 -35.92 69.36
C GLY A 42 -10.46 -34.62 70.07
N VAL A 43 -9.78 -33.54 69.68
CA VAL A 43 -10.18 -32.20 70.07
C VAL A 43 -11.54 -31.99 69.43
N THR A 44 -12.59 -32.38 70.14
CA THR A 44 -13.96 -31.98 69.84
C THR A 44 -14.01 -30.50 70.12
N VAL A 45 -13.60 -29.71 69.12
CA VAL A 45 -13.90 -28.29 69.10
C VAL A 45 -15.41 -28.22 68.92
N THR A 46 -16.14 -28.09 70.03
CA THR A 46 -17.54 -27.71 70.02
C THR A 46 -17.60 -26.24 69.61
N MET A 47 -17.35 -25.97 68.33
CA MET A 47 -17.63 -24.65 67.79
C MET A 47 -19.13 -24.46 67.84
N THR A 48 -19.56 -23.41 68.51
CA THR A 48 -20.97 -23.03 68.52
C THR A 48 -21.37 -22.76 67.07
N SER A 49 -22.58 -23.15 66.66
CA SER A 49 -22.98 -23.04 65.24
C SER A 49 -22.82 -21.62 64.69
N THR A 50 -22.87 -20.61 65.56
CA THR A 50 -22.65 -19.20 65.28
C THR A 50 -21.24 -18.88 64.76
N GLU A 51 -20.20 -19.55 65.27
CA GLU A 51 -18.81 -19.32 64.84
C GLU A 51 -18.53 -19.94 63.46
N LEU A 52 -19.13 -21.11 63.19
CA LEU A 52 -19.07 -21.75 61.88
C LEU A 52 -19.69 -20.88 60.78
N CYS A 53 -20.75 -20.13 61.10
CA CYS A 53 -21.42 -19.25 60.14
C CYS A 53 -20.61 -18.02 59.76
N ASN A 54 -19.76 -17.52 60.66
CA ASN A 54 -18.88 -16.40 60.37
C ASN A 54 -17.77 -16.77 59.36
N LEU A 55 -17.35 -18.04 59.34
CA LEU A 55 -16.37 -18.55 58.38
C LEU A 55 -16.94 -18.69 56.96
N CYS A 56 -18.26 -18.78 56.79
CA CYS A 56 -18.88 -18.94 55.47
C CYS A 56 -18.61 -17.76 54.53
N GLY A 57 -18.32 -16.56 55.05
CA GLY A 57 -18.01 -15.37 54.24
C GLY A 57 -16.67 -15.43 53.51
N ALA A 58 -15.75 -16.29 53.95
CA ALA A 58 -14.45 -16.48 53.32
C ALA A 58 -14.47 -17.51 52.19
N LEU A 59 -15.56 -18.27 52.02
CA LEU A 59 -15.68 -19.31 51.01
C LEU A 59 -16.12 -18.75 49.64
N PRO A 60 -15.74 -19.39 48.52
CA PRO A 60 -16.21 -19.01 47.18
C PRO A 60 -17.73 -18.93 47.11
N LYS A 61 -18.25 -17.88 46.45
CA LYS A 61 -19.68 -17.69 46.25
C LYS A 61 -20.18 -18.59 45.12
N ASN A 62 -20.63 -19.78 45.49
CA ASN A 62 -21.31 -20.71 44.60
C ASN A 62 -22.78 -20.78 45.04
N PRO A 63 -23.65 -19.91 44.49
CA PRO A 63 -24.99 -19.75 45.00
C PRO A 63 -25.79 -21.05 44.87
N VAL A 64 -26.48 -21.41 45.95
CA VAL A 64 -27.35 -22.57 46.03
C VAL A 64 -28.75 -22.13 46.41
N CYS A 65 -29.74 -22.91 46.01
CA CYS A 65 -31.15 -22.66 46.32
C CYS A 65 -31.72 -23.83 47.12
N ASP A 66 -32.60 -23.52 48.06
CA ASP A 66 -33.42 -24.52 48.74
C ASP A 66 -34.62 -24.96 47.86
N ALA A 67 -35.51 -25.79 48.42
CA ALA A 67 -36.70 -26.26 47.73
C ALA A 67 -37.75 -25.15 47.47
N GLN A 68 -37.66 -24.05 48.22
CA GLN A 68 -38.52 -22.88 48.14
C GLN A 68 -37.99 -21.83 47.14
N GLY A 69 -36.76 -22.01 46.64
CA GLY A 69 -36.09 -21.10 45.73
C GLY A 69 -35.38 -19.93 46.42
N LEU A 70 -35.20 -19.96 47.74
CA LEU A 70 -34.39 -18.97 48.45
C LEU A 70 -32.92 -19.23 48.12
N MET A 71 -32.26 -18.19 47.62
CA MET A 71 -30.85 -18.24 47.21
C MET A 71 -29.94 -17.91 48.39
N TYR A 72 -28.93 -18.75 48.59
CA TYR A 72 -27.84 -18.57 49.55
C TYR A 72 -26.53 -18.37 48.78
N ASP A 73 -25.64 -17.53 49.28
CA ASP A 73 -24.34 -17.22 48.63
C ASP A 73 -23.46 -18.46 48.42
N ASN A 74 -23.55 -19.44 49.32
CA ASN A 74 -22.90 -20.74 49.23
C ASN A 74 -23.61 -21.78 50.12
N MET A 75 -23.21 -23.04 49.97
CA MET A 75 -23.75 -24.16 50.76
C MET A 75 -23.53 -24.00 52.28
N CYS A 76 -22.46 -23.34 52.70
CA CYS A 76 -22.18 -23.08 54.13
C CYS A 76 -23.25 -22.17 54.74
N TYR A 77 -23.62 -21.08 54.06
CA TYR A 77 -24.71 -20.20 54.48
C TYR A 77 -26.07 -20.92 54.52
N ALA A 78 -26.32 -21.84 53.59
CA ALA A 78 -27.55 -22.63 53.63
C ALA A 78 -27.61 -23.56 54.85
N MET A 79 -26.53 -24.28 55.15
CA MET A 79 -26.43 -25.13 56.33
C MET A 79 -26.55 -24.33 57.64
N CYS A 80 -26.01 -23.12 57.68
CA CYS A 80 -26.16 -22.19 58.80
C CYS A 80 -27.60 -21.76 59.06
N ASN A 81 -28.42 -21.67 58.02
CA ASN A 81 -29.86 -21.42 58.12
C ASN A 81 -30.66 -22.73 58.31
N GLN A 82 -30.00 -23.83 58.68
CA GLN A 82 -30.59 -25.15 58.88
C GLN A 82 -31.33 -25.71 57.66
N VAL A 83 -30.90 -25.33 56.44
CA VAL A 83 -31.42 -25.88 55.20
C VAL A 83 -30.67 -27.16 54.84
N ASN A 84 -31.36 -28.30 54.96
CA ASN A 84 -30.76 -29.62 54.77
C ASN A 84 -30.75 -30.11 53.31
N SER A 85 -31.47 -29.44 52.41
CA SER A 85 -31.54 -29.79 50.99
C SER A 85 -31.36 -28.53 50.17
N VAL A 86 -30.17 -28.39 49.59
CA VAL A 86 -29.86 -27.33 48.64
C VAL A 86 -29.39 -27.91 47.31
N GLY A 87 -29.73 -27.23 46.23
CA GLY A 87 -29.30 -27.55 44.88
C GLY A 87 -28.87 -26.31 44.11
N PRO A 88 -28.43 -26.47 42.85
CA PRO A 88 -28.17 -25.35 41.97
C PRO A 88 -29.43 -24.50 41.77
N CYS A 89 -29.30 -23.18 41.82
CA CYS A 89 -30.42 -22.28 41.53
C CYS A 89 -30.81 -22.31 40.04
N PRO A 90 -31.98 -22.85 39.65
CA PRO A 90 -32.36 -22.97 38.24
C PRO A 90 -32.56 -21.60 37.57
N GLN A 91 -33.04 -20.60 38.32
CA GLN A 91 -33.28 -19.25 37.82
C GLN A 91 -31.98 -18.52 37.46
N LEU A 92 -30.92 -18.72 38.26
CA LEU A 92 -29.61 -18.11 37.99
C LEU A 92 -28.94 -18.74 36.76
N ALA A 93 -29.09 -20.06 36.58
CA ALA A 93 -28.60 -20.75 35.38
C ALA A 93 -29.29 -20.23 34.11
N GLN A 94 -30.61 -20.01 34.15
CA GLN A 94 -31.35 -19.43 33.03
C GLN A 94 -30.92 -17.99 32.73
N GLN A 95 -30.72 -17.16 33.76
CA GLN A 95 -30.27 -15.78 33.57
C GLN A 95 -28.85 -15.73 32.98
N HIS A 96 -27.95 -16.57 33.47
CA HIS A 96 -26.59 -16.67 32.94
C HIS A 96 -26.60 -17.11 31.47
N GLN A 97 -27.41 -18.10 31.12
CA GLN A 97 -27.54 -18.57 29.75
C GLN A 97 -28.13 -17.50 28.83
N HIS A 98 -29.11 -16.73 29.31
CA HIS A 98 -29.65 -15.59 28.56
C HIS A 98 -28.58 -14.52 28.32
N GLN A 99 -27.78 -14.20 29.34
CA GLN A 99 -26.69 -13.23 29.21
C GLN A 99 -25.62 -13.69 28.22
N LEU A 100 -25.28 -14.98 28.23
CA LEU A 100 -24.31 -15.58 27.32
C LEU A 100 -24.81 -15.60 25.88
N ASN A 101 -26.11 -15.88 25.67
CA ASN A 101 -26.74 -15.77 24.35
C ASN A 101 -26.76 -14.32 23.84
N LYS A 102 -27.06 -13.35 24.71
CA LYS A 102 -27.04 -11.92 24.37
C LYS A 102 -25.62 -11.44 24.00
N GLN A 103 -24.60 -11.95 24.68
CA GLN A 103 -23.20 -11.68 24.36
C GLN A 103 -22.79 -12.31 23.02
N LYS A 104 -23.18 -13.56 22.76
CA LYS A 104 -22.95 -14.22 21.46
C LYS A 104 -23.62 -13.47 20.31
N LEU A 105 -24.86 -13.01 20.50
CA LEU A 105 -25.58 -12.23 19.49
C LEU A 105 -24.85 -10.92 19.17
N HIS A 106 -24.40 -10.18 20.20
CA HIS A 106 -23.59 -8.97 20.00
C HIS A 106 -22.28 -9.26 19.28
N GLN A 107 -21.60 -10.36 19.63
CA GLN A 107 -20.35 -10.76 18.99
C GLN A 107 -20.57 -11.12 17.51
N GLN A 108 -21.66 -11.80 17.19
CA GLN A 108 -22.05 -12.13 15.82
C GLN A 108 -22.39 -10.87 15.00
N GLN A 109 -23.14 -9.94 15.59
CA GLN A 109 -23.47 -8.67 14.93
C GLN A 109 -22.20 -7.84 14.65
N HIS A 110 -21.26 -7.80 15.60
CA HIS A 110 -19.99 -7.12 15.42
C HIS A 110 -19.12 -7.77 14.33
N GLN A 111 -19.12 -9.11 14.22
CA GLN A 111 -18.43 -9.81 13.13
C GLN A 111 -19.05 -9.47 11.76
N GLN A 112 -20.37 -9.45 11.64
CA GLN A 112 -21.04 -9.06 10.40
C GLN A 112 -20.71 -7.61 10.01
N GLN A 113 -20.70 -6.70 10.98
CA GLN A 113 -20.35 -5.30 10.72
C GLN A 113 -18.89 -5.16 10.26
N LYS A 114 -17.95 -5.92 10.83
CA LYS A 114 -16.56 -5.97 10.37
C LYS A 114 -16.43 -6.48 8.94
N GLN A 115 -17.15 -7.55 8.59
CA GLN A 115 -17.14 -8.07 7.21
C GLN A 115 -17.69 -7.04 6.22
N HIS A 116 -18.79 -6.36 6.56
CA HIS A 116 -19.34 -5.29 5.73
C HIS A 116 -18.35 -4.16 5.53
N HIS A 117 -17.73 -3.69 6.61
CA HIS A 117 -16.74 -2.61 6.55
C HIS A 117 -15.51 -3.01 5.72
N GLN A 118 -15.03 -4.24 5.87
CA GLN A 118 -13.91 -4.76 5.07
C GLN A 118 -14.26 -4.82 3.58
N LYS A 119 -15.47 -5.28 3.24
CA LYS A 119 -15.94 -5.33 1.85
C LYS A 119 -16.01 -3.94 1.22
N GLN A 120 -16.45 -2.94 1.98
CA GLN A 120 -16.52 -1.55 1.54
C GLN A 120 -15.12 -0.95 1.33
N GLN A 121 -14.16 -1.24 2.21
CA GLN A 121 -12.77 -0.81 2.04
C GLN A 121 -12.14 -1.41 0.78
N VAL A 122 -12.31 -2.72 0.55
CA VAL A 122 -11.80 -3.40 -0.64
C VAL A 122 -12.40 -2.82 -1.91
N GLN A 123 -13.71 -2.53 -1.93
CA GLN A 123 -14.36 -1.92 -3.08
C GLN A 123 -13.82 -0.52 -3.38
N GLN A 124 -13.54 0.28 -2.35
CA GLN A 124 -12.94 1.61 -2.51
C GLN A 124 -11.50 1.52 -3.03
N GLN A 125 -10.72 0.55 -2.55
CA GLN A 125 -9.36 0.31 -3.03
C GLN A 125 -9.33 -0.16 -4.49
N LEU A 126 -10.27 -1.03 -4.88
CA LEU A 126 -10.41 -1.49 -6.27
C LEU A 126 -10.77 -0.34 -7.20
N LEU A 127 -11.68 0.54 -6.80
CA LEU A 127 -12.04 1.73 -7.58
C LEU A 127 -10.84 2.66 -7.77
N GLN A 128 -10.06 2.87 -6.71
CA GLN A 128 -8.85 3.70 -6.79
C GLN A 128 -7.79 3.08 -7.73
N GLN A 129 -7.63 1.75 -7.70
CA GLN A 129 -6.73 1.04 -8.61
C GLN A 129 -7.19 1.15 -10.08
N GLN A 130 -8.49 1.03 -10.33
CA GLN A 130 -9.06 1.19 -11.68
C GLN A 130 -8.85 2.61 -12.21
N LEU A 131 -9.03 3.63 -11.36
CA LEU A 131 -8.79 5.03 -11.74
C LEU A 131 -7.32 5.28 -12.07
N GLN A 132 -6.40 4.68 -11.31
CA GLN A 132 -4.97 4.80 -11.55
C GLN A 132 -4.56 4.14 -12.88
N GLN A 133 -5.10 2.96 -13.20
CA GLN A 133 -4.89 2.33 -14.51
C GLN A 133 -5.43 3.19 -15.66
N GLN A 134 -6.61 3.80 -15.48
CA GLN A 134 -7.20 4.67 -16.49
C GLN A 134 -6.33 5.92 -16.75
N GLN A 135 -5.79 6.55 -15.70
CA GLN A 135 -4.85 7.65 -15.86
C GLN A 135 -3.58 7.24 -16.60
N GLN A 136 -3.02 6.07 -16.28
CA GLN A 136 -1.80 5.59 -16.93
C GLN A 136 -2.04 5.35 -18.43
N HIS A 137 -3.19 4.77 -18.79
CA HIS A 137 -3.57 4.56 -20.19
C HIS A 137 -3.73 5.90 -20.94
N GLN A 138 -4.38 6.88 -20.32
CA GLN A 138 -4.55 8.20 -20.93
C GLN A 138 -3.22 8.92 -21.13
N GLN A 139 -2.27 8.76 -20.20
CA GLN A 139 -0.94 9.36 -20.31
C GLN A 139 -0.13 8.72 -21.44
N GLN A 140 -0.22 7.39 -21.61
CA GLN A 140 0.42 6.66 -22.69
C GLN A 140 -0.15 7.03 -24.06
N GLN A 141 -1.47 7.23 -24.14
CA GLN A 141 -2.14 7.67 -25.35
C GLN A 141 -1.72 9.10 -25.75
N ARG A 142 -1.55 10.01 -24.78
CA ARG A 142 -1.00 11.35 -25.04
C ARG A 142 0.45 11.31 -25.53
N GLN A 143 1.28 10.42 -24.98
CA GLN A 143 2.66 10.27 -25.47
C GLN A 143 2.71 9.79 -26.91
N GLN A 144 1.88 8.79 -27.28
CA GLN A 144 1.80 8.35 -28.68
C GLN A 144 1.35 9.49 -29.60
N GLN A 145 0.36 10.27 -29.18
CA GLN A 145 -0.14 11.39 -29.98
C GLN A 145 0.93 12.47 -30.19
N GLN A 146 1.70 12.80 -29.14
CA GLN A 146 2.84 13.74 -29.26
C GLN A 146 3.92 13.19 -30.19
N GLN A 147 4.22 11.89 -30.13
CA GLN A 147 5.23 11.28 -30.99
C GLN A 147 4.80 11.32 -32.46
N GLN A 148 3.53 11.05 -32.74
CA GLN A 148 2.95 11.14 -34.08
C GLN A 148 3.00 12.58 -34.62
N GLN A 149 2.68 13.55 -33.77
CA GLN A 149 2.72 14.96 -34.15
C GLN A 149 4.14 15.44 -34.43
N GLN A 150 5.13 14.96 -33.66
CA GLN A 150 6.55 15.24 -33.91
C GLN A 150 7.02 14.64 -35.24
N GLN A 151 6.61 13.41 -35.55
CA GLN A 151 6.93 12.76 -36.82
C GLN A 151 6.35 13.53 -38.01
N GLN A 152 5.11 14.00 -37.88
CA GLN A 152 4.45 14.80 -38.91
C GLN A 152 5.16 16.13 -39.14
N GLN A 153 5.59 16.79 -38.06
CA GLN A 153 6.37 18.03 -38.14
C GLN A 153 7.72 17.81 -38.82
N GLN A 154 8.41 16.71 -38.51
CA GLN A 154 9.69 16.38 -39.11
C GLN A 154 9.55 16.10 -40.62
N GLN A 155 8.48 15.39 -41.01
CA GLN A 155 8.19 15.12 -42.42
C GLN A 155 7.86 16.40 -43.19
N GLN A 156 7.12 17.33 -42.58
CA GLN A 156 6.80 18.62 -43.18
C GLN A 156 8.07 19.48 -43.37
N GLN A 157 8.98 19.45 -42.39
CA GLN A 157 10.27 20.16 -42.49
C GLN A 157 11.14 19.58 -43.61
N GLN A 158 11.16 18.26 -43.76
CA GLN A 158 11.91 17.59 -44.83
C GLN A 158 11.36 17.95 -46.21
N GLN A 159 10.04 18.00 -46.35
CA GLN A 159 9.38 18.40 -47.60
C GLN A 159 9.70 19.86 -47.96
N GLN A 160 9.69 20.75 -46.97
CA GLN A 160 10.01 22.16 -47.17
C GLN A 160 11.47 22.35 -47.60
N GLN A 161 12.40 21.58 -47.01
CA GLN A 161 13.81 21.62 -47.37
C GLN A 161 14.06 21.09 -48.79
N GLN A 162 13.33 20.04 -49.20
CA GLN A 162 13.40 19.51 -50.56
C GLN A 162 12.86 20.51 -51.58
N GLN A 163 11.78 21.23 -51.26
CA GLN A 163 11.21 22.27 -52.12
C GLN A 163 12.18 23.46 -52.28
N GLN A 164 12.87 23.85 -51.20
CA GLN A 164 13.87 24.91 -51.24
C GLN A 164 15.08 24.52 -52.11
N GLN A 165 15.52 23.26 -52.03
CA GLN A 165 16.63 22.75 -52.83
C GLN A 165 16.26 22.71 -54.32
N GLN A 166 15.02 22.33 -54.65
CA GLN A 166 14.52 22.35 -56.01
C GLN A 166 14.45 23.77 -56.59
N GLN A 167 14.04 24.74 -55.78
CA GLN A 167 14.00 26.15 -56.18
C GLN A 167 15.41 26.72 -56.44
N GLN A 168 16.39 26.31 -55.63
CA GLN A 168 17.80 26.69 -55.83
C GLN A 168 18.38 26.10 -57.12
N GLN A 169 18.03 24.85 -57.43
CA GLN A 169 18.44 24.21 -58.69
C GLN A 169 17.83 24.91 -59.91
N GLN A 170 16.55 25.30 -59.84
CA GLN A 170 15.91 26.08 -60.90
C GLN A 170 16.57 27.45 -61.12
N GLN A 171 16.96 28.15 -60.05
CA GLN A 171 17.69 29.41 -60.18
C GLN A 171 19.07 29.24 -60.84
N GLN A 172 19.81 28.18 -60.50
CA GLN A 172 21.08 27.89 -61.17
C GLN A 172 20.90 27.57 -62.65
N GLN A 173 19.86 26.79 -63.00
CA GLN A 173 19.56 26.49 -64.39
C GLN A 173 19.13 27.72 -65.20
N GLN A 174 18.55 28.74 -64.56
CA GLN A 174 18.22 30.01 -65.23
C GLN A 174 19.42 30.95 -65.40
N GLN A 175 20.43 30.92 -64.52
CA GLN A 175 21.62 31.76 -64.68
C GLN A 175 22.63 31.24 -65.70
N GLN A 176 22.69 29.92 -65.90
CA GLN A 176 23.68 29.31 -66.79
C GLN A 176 23.59 29.78 -68.27
N PRO A 177 22.40 29.89 -68.90
CA PRO A 177 22.27 30.38 -70.27
C PRO A 177 22.70 31.84 -70.43
N GLN A 178 22.41 32.67 -69.41
CA GLN A 178 22.72 34.10 -69.46
C GLN A 178 24.24 34.34 -69.42
N GLN A 179 24.98 33.53 -68.65
CA GLN A 179 26.43 33.58 -68.63
C GLN A 179 27.03 33.09 -69.96
N GLN A 180 26.47 32.04 -70.56
CA GLN A 180 26.92 31.51 -71.84
C GLN A 180 26.68 32.48 -73.01
N GLN A 181 25.54 33.19 -73.00
CA GLN A 181 25.22 34.20 -74.00
C GLN A 181 26.13 35.43 -73.89
N GLN A 182 26.50 35.84 -72.66
CA GLN A 182 27.45 36.93 -72.44
C GLN A 182 28.87 36.56 -72.90
N GLN A 183 29.26 35.29 -72.77
CA GLN A 183 30.55 34.81 -73.25
C GLN A 183 30.62 34.75 -74.78
N GLN A 184 29.54 34.33 -75.45
CA GLN A 184 29.42 34.42 -76.91
C GLN A 184 29.49 35.86 -77.43
N GLN A 185 28.82 36.81 -76.76
CA GLN A 185 28.93 38.22 -77.13
C GLN A 185 30.36 38.75 -77.02
N LYS A 186 31.10 38.35 -75.98
CA LYS A 186 32.53 38.74 -75.84
C LYS A 186 33.38 38.17 -76.97
N GLN A 187 33.18 36.92 -77.37
CA GLN A 187 33.91 36.33 -78.50
C GLN A 187 33.60 37.03 -79.83
N GLN A 188 32.33 37.36 -80.10
CA GLN A 188 31.98 38.14 -81.30
C GLN A 188 32.62 39.52 -81.32
N LYS A 189 32.64 40.22 -80.16
CA LYS A 189 33.32 41.52 -80.06
C LYS A 189 34.82 41.41 -80.32
N GLN A 190 35.50 40.40 -79.79
CA GLN A 190 36.92 40.18 -80.06
C GLN A 190 37.22 39.87 -81.54
N GLN A 191 36.38 39.06 -82.20
CA GLN A 191 36.54 38.78 -83.63
C GLN A 191 36.34 40.05 -84.48
N LYS A 192 35.32 40.87 -84.18
CA LYS A 192 35.14 42.16 -84.87
C LYS A 192 36.33 43.10 -84.67
N GLN A 193 36.91 43.14 -83.48
CA GLN A 193 38.09 43.97 -83.19
C GLN A 193 39.32 43.51 -83.97
N LYS A 194 39.53 42.20 -84.12
CA LYS A 194 40.62 41.66 -84.96
C LYS A 194 40.45 41.94 -86.45
N GLN A 195 39.22 41.99 -86.98
CA GLN A 195 38.98 42.34 -88.38
C GLN A 195 39.11 43.83 -88.68
N GLN A 196 38.89 44.70 -87.68
CA GLN A 196 39.04 46.15 -87.85
C GLN A 196 40.45 46.67 -87.62
N GLN A 197 41.40 45.83 -87.20
CA GLN A 197 42.81 46.24 -87.13
C GLN A 197 43.36 46.23 -88.56
N PRO A 198 43.58 47.39 -89.21
CA PRO A 198 44.08 47.44 -90.57
C PRO A 198 45.45 46.80 -90.59
N GLN A 199 45.66 45.94 -91.58
CA GLN A 199 46.95 45.38 -91.93
C GLN A 199 47.88 46.54 -92.33
N GLN A 200 48.44 47.24 -91.35
CA GLN A 200 49.55 48.16 -91.57
C GLN A 200 50.75 47.30 -91.94
N GLN A 201 50.85 47.01 -93.24
CA GLN A 201 52.07 46.54 -93.87
C GLN A 201 53.20 47.51 -93.51
N PRO A 202 54.32 47.03 -92.96
CA PRO A 202 55.51 47.86 -92.89
C PRO A 202 56.05 48.03 -94.32
N GLN A 203 55.69 49.14 -94.98
CA GLN A 203 56.47 49.68 -96.10
C GLN A 203 57.79 50.23 -95.53
N GLN A 204 58.73 49.33 -95.26
CA GLN A 204 60.15 49.66 -95.21
C GLN A 204 60.87 48.73 -96.16
N GLN A 205 61.29 49.27 -97.31
CA GLN A 205 62.45 48.90 -98.14
C GLN A 205 62.11 49.05 -99.62
N GLN A 206 62.34 50.24 -100.16
CA GLN A 206 62.99 50.43 -101.48
C GLN A 206 63.10 51.92 -101.77
N GLN A 207 64.12 52.56 -101.19
CA GLN A 207 64.73 53.77 -101.75
C GLN A 207 66.20 53.80 -101.31
N GLN A 208 66.94 52.83 -101.82
CA GLN A 208 68.38 52.94 -102.04
C GLN A 208 68.62 52.32 -103.42
N GLN A 209 68.67 53.17 -104.44
CA GLN A 209 69.62 53.18 -105.56
C GLN A 209 69.15 54.21 -106.60
#